data_AF-A0A6N9QEJ1-F1
#
_entry.id   AF-A0A6N9QEJ1-F1
#
_cell.length_a   1.000
_cell.length_b   1.000
_cell.length_c   1.000
_cell.angle_alpha   90.00
_cell.angle_beta   90.00
_cell.angle_gamma   90.00
#
_symmetry.space_group_name_H-M   'P 1'
#
loop_
_entity.id
_entity.type
_entity.pdbx_description
1 polymer ?
#
loop_
_entity_poly.entity_id
_entity_poly.type
_entity_poly.pdbx_seq_one_letter_code
_entity_poly.pdbx_strand_id
1 'polypeptide(L)'
;MPGFFKWYDVKFQPQNTILTLDYPVLKDLSSYSGIYKIYEYLRCLSWEQDFLAGLPEDYVLDVLRTSHPAYRDSMENLCEILFAVVIKHILANKPLSERIWEKRDLLLVKSVFAENDAPKIQRHLRYGVRSFLEQHYENSGELFTYLAESMGDILIRLKAAAENSSVLF
;
A
#
# COMPACT_ATOMS: atom_id res chain seq x y z
N MET A 1 1.47 -0.77 -22.01
CA MET A 1 0.47 -1.78 -22.42
C MET A 1 0.22 -1.96 -23.92
N PRO A 2 0.35 -0.97 -24.83
CA PRO A 2 0.07 -1.19 -26.25
C PRO A 2 0.97 -2.25 -26.92
N GLY A 3 2.22 -2.36 -26.47
CA GLY A 3 3.20 -3.32 -27.02
C GLY A 3 2.86 -4.79 -26.77
N PHE A 4 2.29 -5.13 -25.62
CA PHE A 4 1.93 -6.52 -25.30
C PHE A 4 0.84 -7.06 -26.22
N PHE A 5 -0.25 -6.30 -26.39
CA PHE A 5 -1.37 -6.70 -27.25
C PHE A 5 -1.01 -6.74 -28.74
N LYS A 6 -0.01 -5.97 -29.17
CA LYS A 6 0.47 -5.98 -30.56
C LYS A 6 1.09 -7.31 -30.98
N TRP A 7 1.69 -8.04 -30.03
CA TRP A 7 2.41 -9.29 -30.29
C TRP A 7 1.74 -10.51 -29.64
N TYR A 8 0.56 -10.32 -29.03
CA TYR A 8 -0.18 -11.39 -28.40
C TYR A 8 -0.86 -12.28 -29.45
N ASP A 9 -0.18 -13.34 -29.85
CA ASP A 9 -0.74 -14.36 -30.73
C ASP A 9 -0.93 -15.67 -29.97
N VAL A 10 -2.20 -16.04 -29.75
CA VAL A 10 -2.65 -17.25 -29.06
C VAL A 10 -1.97 -18.52 -29.59
N LYS A 11 -1.59 -18.56 -30.88
CA LYS A 11 -0.96 -19.73 -31.51
C LYS A 11 0.44 -20.01 -30.97
N PHE A 12 1.14 -19.00 -30.47
CA PHE A 12 2.50 -19.12 -29.94
C PHE A 12 2.56 -19.32 -28.42
N GLN A 13 1.42 -19.60 -27.80
CA GLN A 13 1.29 -19.83 -26.36
C GLN A 13 1.95 -18.74 -25.49
N PRO A 14 1.69 -17.44 -25.71
CA PRO A 14 2.27 -16.34 -24.93
C PRO A 14 1.96 -16.45 -23.43
N GLN A 15 0.93 -17.23 -23.05
CA GLN A 15 0.65 -17.60 -21.66
C GLN A 15 1.76 -18.41 -20.97
N ASN A 16 2.62 -19.07 -21.74
CA ASN A 16 3.77 -19.85 -21.27
C ASN A 16 5.07 -19.04 -21.32
N THR A 17 5.04 -17.79 -21.79
CA THR A 17 6.17 -16.88 -21.77
C THR A 17 6.28 -16.22 -20.39
N ILE A 18 7.51 -16.17 -19.84
CA ILE A 18 7.77 -15.50 -18.56
C ILE A 18 7.49 -14.00 -18.73
N LEU A 19 6.46 -13.50 -18.03
CA LEU A 19 6.16 -12.08 -17.91
C LEU A 19 6.96 -11.51 -16.75
N THR A 20 7.82 -10.51 -17.02
CA THR A 20 8.72 -9.95 -16.00
C THR A 20 8.02 -9.01 -15.02
N LEU A 21 6.87 -8.41 -15.39
CA LEU A 21 6.02 -7.55 -14.54
C LEU A 21 6.84 -6.72 -13.53
N ASP A 22 7.68 -5.82 -14.06
CA ASP A 22 8.80 -5.23 -13.33
C ASP A 22 8.42 -4.27 -12.18
N TYR A 23 7.12 -3.96 -12.03
CA TYR A 23 6.58 -3.21 -10.89
C TYR A 23 5.73 -4.14 -10.00
N PRO A 24 6.04 -4.27 -8.69
CA PRO A 24 5.33 -5.14 -7.77
C PRO A 24 3.93 -4.62 -7.45
N VAL A 25 3.01 -5.52 -7.12
CA VAL A 25 1.64 -5.22 -6.67
C VAL A 25 1.37 -5.89 -5.34
N LEU A 26 0.38 -5.38 -4.58
CA LEU A 26 0.06 -5.87 -3.24
C LEU A 26 -0.56 -7.27 -3.24
N LYS A 27 -1.26 -7.62 -4.33
CA LYS A 27 -1.98 -8.89 -4.48
C LYS A 27 -1.04 -9.99 -4.99
N ASP A 28 -1.13 -11.18 -4.39
CA ASP A 28 -0.45 -12.35 -4.95
C ASP A 28 -1.09 -12.77 -6.29
N LEU A 29 -0.29 -12.69 -7.36
CA LEU A 29 -0.70 -13.07 -8.71
C LEU A 29 -0.17 -14.45 -9.13
N SER A 30 0.39 -15.24 -8.20
CA SER A 30 0.99 -16.55 -8.46
C SER A 30 0.00 -17.57 -9.06
N SER A 31 -1.28 -17.44 -8.72
CA SER A 31 -2.35 -18.32 -9.19
C SER A 31 -2.84 -18.02 -10.62
N TYR A 32 -2.40 -16.91 -11.22
CA TYR A 32 -2.81 -16.49 -12.56
C TYR A 32 -1.70 -16.70 -13.60
N SER A 33 -2.09 -16.94 -14.85
CA SER A 33 -1.15 -17.09 -15.98
C SER A 33 -1.63 -16.35 -17.23
N GLY A 34 -0.68 -16.06 -18.13
CA GLY A 34 -0.94 -15.38 -19.40
C GLY A 34 -1.82 -14.15 -19.31
N ILE A 35 -2.89 -14.12 -20.12
CA ILE A 35 -3.79 -12.97 -20.20
C ILE A 35 -4.54 -12.70 -18.89
N TYR A 36 -4.88 -13.73 -18.12
CA TYR A 36 -5.56 -13.56 -16.83
C TYR A 36 -4.64 -12.89 -15.81
N LYS A 37 -3.34 -13.23 -15.81
CA LYS A 37 -2.35 -12.57 -14.95
C LYS A 37 -2.22 -11.09 -15.29
N ILE A 38 -2.24 -10.75 -16.58
CA ILE A 38 -2.15 -9.36 -17.04
C ILE A 38 -3.40 -8.57 -16.71
N TYR A 39 -4.57 -9.19 -16.88
CA TYR A 39 -5.84 -8.57 -16.50
C TYR A 39 -5.85 -8.23 -15.01
N GLU A 40 -5.50 -9.20 -14.14
CA GLU A 40 -5.44 -8.96 -12.70
C GLU A 40 -4.35 -7.96 -12.30
N TYR A 41 -3.20 -7.98 -12.96
CA TYR A 41 -2.16 -6.97 -12.78
C TYR A 41 -2.65 -5.56 -13.11
N LEU A 42 -3.38 -5.39 -14.23
CA LEU A 42 -3.98 -4.10 -14.60
C LEU A 42 -5.04 -3.63 -13.61
N ARG A 43 -5.82 -4.54 -13.04
CA ARG A 43 -6.77 -4.20 -11.97
C ARG A 43 -6.04 -3.67 -10.74
N CYS A 44 -4.94 -4.32 -10.33
CA CYS A 44 -4.10 -3.85 -9.24
C CYS A 44 -3.62 -2.41 -9.50
N LEU A 45 -3.05 -2.15 -10.68
CA LEU A 45 -2.61 -0.80 -11.06
C LEU A 45 -3.75 0.23 -11.07
N SER A 46 -4.96 -0.16 -11.50
CA SER A 46 -6.12 0.72 -11.46
C SER A 46 -6.47 1.13 -10.04
N TRP A 47 -6.55 0.18 -9.10
CA TRP A 47 -6.84 0.49 -7.70
C TRP A 47 -5.74 1.31 -7.04
N GLU A 48 -4.47 1.05 -7.36
CA GLU A 48 -3.37 1.88 -6.89
C GLU A 48 -3.47 3.31 -7.40
N GLN A 49 -3.79 3.47 -8.68
CA GLN A 49 -3.96 4.79 -9.28
C GLN A 49 -5.13 5.55 -8.65
N ASP A 50 -6.25 4.88 -8.39
CA ASP A 50 -7.40 5.45 -7.69
C ASP A 50 -7.02 5.93 -6.29
N PHE A 51 -6.31 5.10 -5.52
CA PHE A 51 -5.82 5.47 -4.19
C PHE A 51 -4.86 6.67 -4.23
N LEU A 52 -3.84 6.61 -5.10
CA LEU A 52 -2.84 7.66 -5.18
C LEU A 52 -3.44 8.99 -5.67
N ALA A 53 -4.45 8.95 -6.54
CA ALA A 53 -5.15 10.14 -7.03
C ALA A 53 -5.92 10.90 -5.94
N GLY A 54 -6.29 10.24 -4.85
CA GLY A 54 -6.96 10.87 -3.70
C GLY A 54 -6.00 11.61 -2.77
N LEU A 55 -4.68 11.49 -2.95
CA LEU A 55 -3.67 12.12 -2.11
C LEU A 55 -3.09 13.38 -2.79
N PRO A 56 -2.87 14.48 -2.04
CA PRO A 56 -2.20 15.66 -2.59
C PRO A 56 -0.78 15.34 -3.07
N GLU A 57 -0.40 15.81 -4.27
CA GLU A 57 0.91 15.53 -4.87
C GLU A 57 2.08 15.96 -3.98
N ASP A 58 1.96 17.12 -3.33
CA ASP A 58 2.97 17.63 -2.41
C ASP A 58 3.15 16.72 -1.19
N TYR A 59 2.05 16.16 -0.66
CA TYR A 59 2.09 15.17 0.41
C TYR A 59 2.82 13.89 -0.03
N VAL A 60 2.50 13.38 -1.23
CA VAL A 60 3.17 12.20 -1.80
C VAL A 60 4.67 12.43 -1.91
N LEU A 61 5.09 13.58 -2.44
CA LEU A 61 6.50 13.91 -2.61
C LEU A 61 7.23 14.06 -1.27
N ASP A 62 6.60 14.66 -0.26
CA ASP A 62 7.18 14.82 1.07
C ASP A 62 7.42 13.46 1.75
N VAL A 63 6.44 12.55 1.67
CA VAL A 63 6.57 11.19 2.19
C VAL A 63 7.71 10.46 1.48
N LEU A 64 7.71 10.44 0.15
CA LEU A 64 8.72 9.69 -0.62
C LEU A 64 10.14 10.19 -0.35
N ARG A 65 10.35 11.51 -0.24
CA ARG A 65 11.66 12.10 0.09
C ARG A 65 12.13 11.73 1.48
N THR A 66 11.21 11.62 2.44
CA THR A 66 11.52 11.30 3.83
C THR A 66 11.80 9.82 4.01
N SER A 67 11.01 8.96 3.35
CA SER A 67 11.11 7.52 3.48
C SER A 67 12.35 6.94 2.79
N HIS A 68 12.72 7.44 1.60
CA HIS A 68 13.92 6.96 0.90
C HIS A 68 14.59 8.05 0.05
N PRO A 69 15.85 8.44 0.34
CA PRO A 69 16.57 9.44 -0.46
C PRO A 69 16.73 9.11 -1.95
N ALA A 70 16.67 7.83 -2.32
CA ALA A 70 16.76 7.33 -3.69
C ALA A 70 15.42 6.74 -4.18
N TYR A 71 14.28 7.21 -3.64
CA TYR A 71 12.95 6.67 -3.97
C TYR A 71 12.63 6.63 -5.49
N ARG A 72 13.30 7.45 -6.30
CA ARG A 72 13.13 7.48 -7.77
C ARG A 72 13.72 6.26 -8.48
N ASP A 73 14.70 5.60 -7.86
CA ASP A 73 15.34 4.40 -8.37
C ASP A 73 14.82 3.13 -7.67
N SER A 74 13.85 3.30 -6.75
CA SER A 74 13.27 2.18 -6.00
C SER A 74 12.31 1.37 -6.87
N MET A 75 12.40 0.05 -6.75
CA MET A 75 11.45 -0.91 -7.33
C MET A 75 10.29 -1.21 -6.37
N GLU A 76 10.16 -0.47 -5.26
CA GLU A 76 9.09 -0.66 -4.29
C GLU A 76 7.72 -0.21 -4.82
N ASN A 77 6.68 -0.81 -4.28
CA ASN A 77 5.31 -0.40 -4.56
C ASN A 77 5.02 0.94 -3.86
N LEU A 78 4.76 1.99 -4.65
CA LEU A 78 4.52 3.34 -4.11
C LEU A 78 3.22 3.42 -3.31
N CYS A 79 2.20 2.66 -3.73
CA CYS A 79 0.93 2.57 -3.01
C CYS A 79 1.14 2.00 -1.61
N GLU A 80 1.96 0.94 -1.46
CA GLU A 80 2.28 0.34 -0.16
C GLU A 80 2.98 1.32 0.78
N ILE A 81 3.95 2.08 0.28
CA ILE A 81 4.69 3.07 1.07
C ILE A 81 3.73 4.13 1.63
N LEU A 82 2.88 4.70 0.77
CA LEU A 82 1.93 5.73 1.22
C LEU A 82 0.84 5.15 2.11
N PHE A 83 0.37 3.94 1.82
CA PHE A 83 -0.62 3.27 2.65
C PHE A 83 -0.08 2.95 4.04
N ALA A 84 1.21 2.62 4.17
CA ALA A 84 1.86 2.46 5.47
C ALA A 84 1.85 3.75 6.29
N VAL A 85 2.01 4.91 5.64
CA VAL A 85 1.87 6.22 6.30
C VAL A 85 0.42 6.45 6.74
N VAL A 86 -0.57 6.14 5.89
CA VAL A 86 -1.99 6.22 6.29
C VAL A 86 -2.29 5.36 7.52
N ILE A 87 -1.80 4.11 7.54
CA ILE A 87 -1.94 3.21 8.68
C ILE A 87 -1.31 3.82 9.94
N LYS A 88 -0.09 4.38 9.83
CA LYS A 88 0.61 5.03 10.94
C LYS A 88 -0.21 6.19 11.52
N HIS A 89 -0.80 7.03 10.66
CA HIS A 89 -1.69 8.13 11.05
C HIS A 89 -2.96 7.63 11.77
N ILE A 90 -3.59 6.57 11.25
CA ILE A 90 -4.77 5.95 11.88
C ILE A 90 -4.41 5.42 13.27
N LEU A 91 -3.29 4.70 13.42
CA LEU A 91 -2.85 4.18 14.72
C LEU A 91 -2.51 5.28 15.73
N ALA A 92 -1.96 6.41 15.27
CA ALA A 92 -1.69 7.58 16.10
C ALA A 92 -2.93 8.45 16.37
N ASN A 93 -4.08 8.11 15.76
CA ASN A 93 -5.29 8.94 15.75
C ASN A 93 -5.01 10.40 15.34
N LYS A 94 -4.19 10.56 14.30
CA LYS A 94 -3.68 11.85 13.81
C LYS A 94 -4.14 12.07 12.37
N PRO A 95 -4.70 13.23 12.02
CA PRO A 95 -5.15 13.48 10.65
C PRO A 95 -3.96 13.53 9.67
N LEU A 96 -4.19 13.14 8.40
CA LEU A 96 -3.16 13.16 7.35
C LEU A 96 -2.65 14.57 7.04
N SER A 97 -3.43 15.60 7.34
CA SER A 97 -3.03 17.01 7.19
C SER A 97 -1.89 17.40 8.14
N GLU A 98 -1.75 16.74 9.29
CA GLU A 98 -0.67 17.00 10.24
C GLU A 98 0.57 16.18 9.90
N ARG A 99 1.43 16.72 9.03
CA ARG A 99 2.64 16.02 8.54
C ARG A 99 3.76 15.90 9.57
N ILE A 100 3.76 16.74 10.60
CA ILE A 100 4.84 16.79 11.61
C ILE A 100 4.58 15.71 12.66
N TRP A 101 5.55 14.81 12.80
CA TRP A 101 5.55 13.73 13.79
C TRP A 101 6.39 14.12 15.00
N GLU A 102 5.76 14.21 16.16
CA GLU A 102 6.46 14.46 17.42
C GLU A 102 6.78 13.16 18.15
N LYS A 103 7.67 13.25 19.16
CA LYS A 103 8.00 12.11 20.02
C LYS A 103 6.75 11.51 20.68
N ARG A 104 5.75 12.33 21.02
CA ARG A 104 4.45 11.88 21.57
C ARG A 104 3.70 10.97 20.60
N ASP A 105 3.71 11.28 19.30
CA ASP A 105 2.97 10.52 18.29
C ASP A 105 3.59 9.12 18.12
N LEU A 106 4.92 9.06 18.15
CA LEU A 106 5.66 7.79 18.15
C LEU A 106 5.38 6.96 19.42
N LEU A 107 5.24 7.61 20.58
CA LEU A 107 4.88 6.94 21.83
C LEU A 107 3.45 6.39 21.79
N LEU A 108 2.50 7.09 21.17
CA LEU A 108 1.14 6.59 20.96
C LEU A 108 1.12 5.34 20.09
N VAL A 109 1.84 5.34 18.96
CA VAL A 109 1.94 4.15 18.11
C VAL A 109 2.56 2.98 18.88
N LYS A 110 3.62 3.22 19.67
CA LYS A 110 4.22 2.20 20.54
C LYS A 110 3.23 1.67 21.59
N SER A 111 2.46 2.54 22.24
CA SER A 111 1.51 2.12 23.28
C SER A 111 0.37 1.29 22.68
N VAL A 112 -0.10 1.61 21.47
CA VAL A 112 -1.09 0.80 20.76
C VAL A 112 -0.61 -0.65 20.59
N PHE A 113 0.65 -0.87 20.20
CA PHE A 113 1.22 -2.21 20.06
C PHE A 113 1.50 -2.91 21.39
N ALA A 114 1.75 -2.17 22.47
CA ALA A 114 2.02 -2.73 23.80
C ALA A 114 0.74 -3.10 24.56
N GLU A 115 -0.33 -2.32 24.40
CA GLU A 115 -1.57 -2.42 25.18
C GLU A 115 -2.66 -3.28 24.52
N ASN A 116 -2.47 -3.65 23.25
CA ASN A 116 -3.49 -4.38 22.47
C ASN A 116 -2.88 -5.62 21.83
N ASP A 117 -3.69 -6.68 21.75
CA ASP A 117 -3.33 -7.87 20.99
C ASP A 117 -3.47 -7.63 19.47
N ALA A 118 -2.80 -8.46 18.68
CA ALA A 118 -2.82 -8.35 17.22
C ALA A 118 -4.24 -8.35 16.62
N PRO A 119 -5.19 -9.21 17.07
CA PRO A 119 -6.56 -9.18 16.58
C PRO A 119 -7.29 -7.85 16.82
N LYS A 120 -7.12 -7.23 18.00
CA LYS A 120 -7.77 -5.95 18.31
C LYS A 120 -7.19 -4.82 17.46
N ILE A 121 -5.87 -4.79 17.26
CA ILE A 121 -5.21 -3.82 16.38
C ILE A 121 -5.70 -3.99 14.93
N GLN A 122 -5.74 -5.22 14.42
CA GLN A 122 -6.25 -5.49 13.06
C GLN A 122 -7.70 -5.05 12.89
N ARG A 123 -8.57 -5.30 13.87
CA ARG A 123 -9.97 -4.87 13.80
C ARG A 123 -10.10 -3.35 13.79
N HIS A 124 -9.38 -2.67 14.69
CA HIS A 124 -9.37 -1.21 14.75
C HIS A 124 -8.85 -0.62 13.42
N LEU A 125 -7.78 -1.18 12.89
CA LEU A 125 -7.19 -0.72 11.64
C LEU A 125 -8.11 -0.94 10.44
N ARG A 126 -8.73 -2.12 10.32
CA ARG A 126 -9.69 -2.40 9.24
C ARG A 126 -10.87 -1.42 9.28
N TYR A 127 -11.35 -1.09 10.47
CA TYR A 127 -12.39 -0.07 10.63
C TYR A 127 -11.89 1.31 10.21
N GLY A 128 -10.74 1.75 10.72
CA GLY A 128 -10.17 3.06 10.39
C GLY A 128 -9.88 3.24 8.90
N VAL A 129 -9.30 2.23 8.24
CA VAL A 129 -9.04 2.25 6.80
C VAL A 129 -10.35 2.29 6.02
N ARG A 130 -11.36 1.49 6.40
CA ARG A 130 -12.65 1.52 5.72
C ARG A 130 -13.31 2.91 5.82
N SER A 131 -13.35 3.49 7.02
CA SER A 131 -13.89 4.84 7.21
C SER A 131 -13.12 5.90 6.44
N PHE A 132 -11.78 5.80 6.39
CA PHE A 132 -10.95 6.68 5.55
C PHE A 132 -11.33 6.56 4.07
N LEU A 133 -11.45 5.34 3.55
CA LEU A 133 -11.76 5.13 2.14
C LEU A 133 -13.17 5.61 1.78
N GLU A 134 -14.16 5.35 2.63
CA GLU A 134 -15.55 5.79 2.43
C GLU A 134 -15.70 7.32 2.42
N GLN A 135 -14.81 8.05 3.11
CA GLN A 135 -14.84 9.52 3.14
C GLN A 135 -14.18 10.17 1.91
N HIS A 136 -13.27 9.46 1.24
CA HIS A 136 -12.39 10.05 0.24
C HIS A 136 -12.48 9.41 -1.16
N TYR A 137 -13.09 8.23 -1.29
CA TYR A 137 -13.12 7.46 -2.55
C TYR A 137 -14.51 6.88 -2.83
N GLU A 138 -14.95 6.95 -4.10
CA GLU A 138 -16.25 6.41 -4.52
C GLU A 138 -16.26 4.88 -4.60
N ASN A 139 -15.17 4.23 -5.04
CA ASN A 139 -15.05 2.77 -5.14
C ASN A 139 -14.36 2.14 -3.91
N SER A 140 -14.78 2.55 -2.70
CA SER A 140 -14.10 2.23 -1.45
C SER A 140 -14.05 0.73 -1.11
N GLY A 141 -15.02 -0.07 -1.56
CA GLY A 141 -15.12 -1.50 -1.23
C GLY A 141 -14.06 -2.38 -1.89
N GLU A 142 -13.90 -2.26 -3.22
CA GLU A 142 -12.87 -2.99 -3.95
C GLU A 142 -11.47 -2.50 -3.56
N LEU A 143 -11.33 -1.18 -3.40
CA LEU A 143 -10.07 -0.58 -2.98
C LEU A 143 -9.66 -1.04 -1.57
N PHE A 144 -10.62 -1.14 -0.63
CA PHE A 144 -10.35 -1.71 0.69
C PHE A 144 -9.85 -3.16 0.58
N THR A 145 -10.45 -3.95 -0.30
CA THR A 145 -10.08 -5.36 -0.48
C THR A 145 -8.65 -5.48 -0.98
N TYR A 146 -8.28 -4.64 -1.96
CA TYR A 146 -6.93 -4.60 -2.49
C TYR A 146 -5.89 -4.16 -1.45
N LEU A 147 -6.12 -3.03 -0.77
CA LEU A 147 -5.19 -2.50 0.24
C LEU A 147 -5.05 -3.46 1.43
N ALA A 148 -6.10 -4.19 1.77
CA ALA A 148 -6.11 -5.15 2.87
C ALA A 148 -5.08 -6.28 2.72
N GLU A 149 -4.64 -6.60 1.50
CA GLU A 149 -3.59 -7.61 1.24
C GLU A 149 -2.25 -7.21 1.91
N SER A 150 -1.93 -5.92 1.96
CA SER A 150 -0.66 -5.42 2.52
C SER A 150 -0.72 -5.07 4.02
N MET A 151 -1.92 -4.99 4.61
CA MET A 151 -2.09 -4.50 5.98
C MET A 151 -1.34 -5.32 7.02
N GLY A 152 -1.27 -6.64 6.83
CA GLY A 152 -0.57 -7.55 7.74
C GLY A 152 0.93 -7.26 7.79
N ASP A 153 1.56 -7.20 6.62
CA ASP A 153 2.99 -6.96 6.50
C ASP A 153 3.38 -5.56 6.97
N ILE A 154 2.56 -4.55 6.64
CA ILE A 154 2.74 -3.18 7.14
C ILE A 154 2.70 -3.15 8.68
N LEU A 155 1.74 -3.82 9.31
CA LEU A 155 1.63 -3.87 10.76
C LEU A 155 2.86 -4.51 11.43
N ILE A 156 3.39 -5.58 10.83
CA ILE A 156 4.61 -6.24 11.33
C ILE A 156 5.80 -5.27 11.26
N ARG A 157 5.98 -4.59 10.12
CA ARG A 157 7.08 -3.61 9.94
C ARG A 157 6.93 -2.42 10.90
N LEU A 158 5.72 -1.89 11.07
CA LEU A 158 5.45 -0.79 12.00
C LEU A 158 5.68 -1.20 13.46
N LYS A 159 5.29 -2.40 13.86
CA LYS A 159 5.58 -2.92 15.20
C LYS A 159 7.09 -3.02 15.43
N ALA A 160 7.83 -3.61 14.48
CA ALA A 160 9.29 -3.71 14.57
C ALA A 160 9.95 -2.32 14.64
N ALA A 161 9.45 -1.34 13.88
CA ALA A 161 9.92 0.04 13.93
C ALA A 161 9.69 0.69 15.31
N ALA A 162 8.48 0.49 15.84
CA ALA A 162 8.07 1.01 17.14
C ALA A 162 8.94 0.43 18.26
N GLU A 163 9.28 -0.85 18.22
CA GLU A 163 10.15 -1.48 19.23
C GLU A 163 11.60 -1.00 19.16
N ASN A 164 12.16 -0.84 17.94
CA ASN A 164 13.56 -0.45 17.75
C ASN A 164 13.84 1.05 17.84
N SER A 165 12.81 1.90 18.04
CA SER A 165 12.92 3.38 17.98
C SER A 165 13.53 3.90 16.67
N SER A 166 13.56 3.07 15.63
CA SER A 166 13.90 3.46 14.27
C SER A 166 12.69 4.14 13.67
N VAL A 167 12.89 5.34 13.11
CA VAL A 167 11.87 6.00 12.31
C VAL A 167 11.68 5.14 11.05
N LEU A 168 10.57 4.42 10.94
CA LEU A 168 10.12 3.93 9.64
C LEU A 168 8.97 4.80 9.14
N PHE A 169 9.15 5.18 7.87
CA PHE A 169 8.45 6.13 7.02
C PHE A 169 8.57 7.60 7.42
#